data_AF-A0A2T6JLS8-F1
#
_entry.id   AF-A0A2T6JLS8-F1
#
_cell.length_a   1.000
_cell.length_b   1.000
_cell.length_c   1.000
_cell.angle_alpha   90.00
_cell.angle_beta   90.00
_cell.angle_gamma   90.00
#
_symmetry.space_group_name_H-M   'P 1'
#
loop_
_entity.id
_entity.type
_entity.pdbx_description
1 polymer ?
#
loop_
_entity_poly.entity_id
_entity_poly.type
_entity_poly.pdbx_seq_one_letter_code
_entity_poly.pdbx_strand_id
1 'polypeptide(L)'
;MLPRQCLALIVALACVPLAWAGEEKESSSQRPGLFFAWLSPDDGPVWAHFENPANLQQLVRHCHTSAPVFALQAGTRYQCKAELPQKSAGQEEPYAAGMTVQGPVPQSDTRQYRLFALTPPRTPQWLVAKPDAEQLGALQSFVQSDDRRFGALRRQLQWGAARTVQQTEGARTTVVVPGRVVRDPDAFYGAQRHHVFVRGSSGYAYMGEVPGKPDSYVDIDGNDLPGLVVSEGCDGWCVSLWGLTGGLRQVATFGGH
;
A
#
# COMPACT_ATOMS: atom_id res chain seq x y z
N MET A 1 74.06 -14.98 -2.84
CA MET A 1 73.06 -14.51 -3.82
C MET A 1 71.68 -14.90 -3.30
N LEU A 2 70.95 -13.97 -2.68
CA LEU A 2 69.54 -14.15 -2.31
C LEU A 2 68.74 -13.01 -2.96
N PRO A 3 67.67 -13.30 -3.72
CA PRO A 3 66.95 -12.28 -4.46
C PRO A 3 65.92 -11.54 -3.60
N ARG A 4 65.71 -10.29 -4.01
CA ARG A 4 64.58 -9.41 -3.71
C ARG A 4 63.24 -10.03 -4.13
N GLN A 5 62.16 -9.40 -3.65
CA GLN A 5 60.75 -9.43 -4.12
C GLN A 5 59.86 -10.42 -3.36
N CYS A 6 58.65 -10.10 -2.91
CA CYS A 6 57.82 -8.89 -2.94
C CYS A 6 56.75 -9.04 -1.84
N LEU A 7 56.51 -7.97 -1.06
CA LEU A 7 55.28 -7.86 -0.27
C LEU A 7 54.09 -7.81 -1.24
N ALA A 8 53.22 -8.82 -1.22
CA ALA A 8 51.90 -8.73 -1.82
C ALA A 8 50.89 -8.39 -0.71
N LEU A 9 50.58 -7.10 -0.58
CA LEU A 9 49.41 -6.65 0.17
C LEU A 9 48.17 -7.05 -0.64
N ILE A 10 47.46 -8.08 -0.19
CA ILE A 10 46.12 -8.40 -0.70
C ILE A 10 45.16 -7.40 -0.06
N VAL A 11 44.87 -6.31 -0.77
CA VAL A 11 43.74 -5.44 -0.45
C VAL A 11 42.49 -6.21 -0.86
N ALA A 12 41.80 -6.78 0.13
CA ALA A 12 40.45 -7.29 -0.06
C ALA A 12 39.53 -6.08 -0.29
N LEU A 13 39.35 -5.70 -1.56
CA LEU A 13 38.24 -4.87 -1.97
C LEU A 13 36.97 -5.70 -1.73
N ALA A 14 36.29 -5.43 -0.61
CA ALA A 14 34.89 -5.78 -0.48
C ALA A 14 34.16 -4.98 -1.56
N CYS A 15 33.80 -5.64 -2.66
CA CYS A 15 32.83 -5.11 -3.62
C CYS A 15 31.51 -4.93 -2.87
N VAL A 16 31.30 -3.74 -2.31
CA VAL A 16 29.96 -3.25 -2.04
C VAL A 16 29.30 -3.16 -3.43
N PRO A 17 28.20 -3.90 -3.70
CA PRO A 17 27.52 -3.72 -4.96
C PRO A 17 27.08 -2.26 -5.04
N LEU A 18 27.60 -1.56 -6.05
CA LEU A 18 27.06 -0.29 -6.50
C LEU A 18 25.57 -0.52 -6.73
N ALA A 19 24.72 0.23 -6.02
CA ALA A 19 23.28 0.24 -6.26
C ALA A 19 23.05 0.47 -7.76
N TRP A 20 22.54 -0.55 -8.44
CA TRP A 20 22.13 -0.45 -9.83
C TRP A 20 20.82 0.31 -9.89
N ALA A 21 20.74 1.31 -10.76
CA ALA A 21 19.49 1.97 -11.09
C ALA A 21 18.53 0.95 -11.73
N GLY A 22 17.30 0.84 -11.20
CA GLY A 22 16.24 -0.06 -11.66
C GLY A 22 15.96 -1.19 -10.68
N GLU A 23 15.58 -0.87 -9.45
CA GLU A 23 15.14 -1.89 -8.49
C GLU A 23 13.83 -2.53 -8.97
N GLU A 24 13.76 -3.86 -8.87
CA GLU A 24 12.59 -4.62 -9.27
C GLU A 24 11.35 -4.12 -8.52
N LYS A 25 10.20 -4.08 -9.21
CA LYS A 25 8.96 -3.64 -8.60
C LYS A 25 8.37 -4.75 -7.77
N GLU A 26 8.13 -4.48 -6.51
CA GLU A 26 7.64 -5.46 -5.55
C GLU A 26 6.21 -5.12 -5.11
N SER A 27 5.41 -6.17 -4.95
CA SER A 27 4.09 -6.14 -4.32
C SER A 27 4.10 -7.09 -3.15
N SER A 28 4.00 -6.60 -1.92
CA SER A 28 3.87 -7.45 -0.73
C SER A 28 2.44 -7.40 -0.19
N SER A 29 1.88 -8.54 0.21
CA SER A 29 0.51 -8.61 0.73
C SER A 29 0.36 -9.59 1.89
N GLN A 30 -0.31 -9.14 2.94
CA GLN A 30 -0.75 -9.97 4.07
C GLN A 30 -2.12 -10.60 3.78
N ARG A 31 -2.80 -10.17 2.71
CA ARG A 31 -4.17 -10.60 2.41
C ARG A 31 -4.21 -11.57 1.23
N PRO A 32 -4.74 -12.79 1.42
CA PRO A 32 -4.87 -13.76 0.34
C PRO A 32 -5.55 -13.15 -0.88
N GLY A 33 -4.93 -13.33 -2.04
CA GLY A 33 -5.50 -12.93 -3.33
C GLY A 33 -5.56 -11.42 -3.61
N LEU A 34 -4.96 -10.57 -2.77
CA LEU A 34 -4.72 -9.17 -3.09
C LEU A 34 -3.26 -8.96 -3.50
N PHE A 35 -3.03 -8.30 -4.63
CA PHE A 35 -1.69 -7.98 -5.12
C PHE A 35 -1.72 -6.72 -6.00
N PHE A 36 -0.60 -5.99 -6.05
CA PHE A 36 -0.43 -4.89 -6.99
C PHE A 36 0.23 -5.37 -8.28
N ALA A 37 -0.15 -4.76 -9.39
CA ALA A 37 0.49 -4.96 -10.69
C ALA A 37 0.36 -3.71 -11.57
N TRP A 38 1.24 -3.60 -12.57
CA TRP A 38 1.13 -2.62 -13.65
C TRP A 38 -0.07 -2.91 -14.54
N LEU A 39 -0.74 -1.88 -15.03
CA LEU A 39 -1.85 -1.99 -15.97
C LEU A 39 -1.37 -2.28 -17.39
N SER A 40 -0.13 -1.89 -17.72
CA SER A 40 0.53 -2.26 -18.96
C SER A 40 1.48 -3.43 -18.69
N PRO A 41 1.35 -4.56 -19.39
CA PRO A 41 2.33 -5.65 -19.27
C PRO A 41 3.71 -5.24 -19.83
N ASP A 42 3.78 -4.19 -20.66
CA ASP A 42 5.02 -3.67 -21.22
C ASP A 42 5.91 -2.98 -20.18
N ASP A 43 5.35 -2.60 -19.02
CA ASP A 43 6.09 -2.04 -17.88
C ASP A 43 6.82 -3.12 -17.06
N GLY A 44 6.73 -4.39 -17.50
CA GLY A 44 7.38 -5.54 -16.88
C GLY A 44 6.58 -6.20 -15.76
N PRO A 45 7.06 -7.34 -15.23
CA PRO A 45 6.42 -8.01 -14.11
C PRO A 45 6.59 -7.23 -12.81
N VAL A 46 5.57 -7.27 -11.95
CA VAL A 46 5.69 -6.90 -10.53
C VAL A 46 5.86 -8.18 -9.73
N TRP A 47 6.96 -8.30 -9.00
CA TRP A 47 7.22 -9.46 -8.15
C TRP A 47 6.28 -9.43 -6.95
N ALA A 48 5.36 -10.40 -6.88
CA ALA A 48 4.39 -10.53 -5.81
C ALA A 48 4.90 -11.45 -4.70
N HIS A 49 4.81 -10.98 -3.47
CA HIS A 49 5.19 -11.65 -2.23
C HIS A 49 3.98 -11.71 -1.31
N PHE A 50 3.85 -12.81 -0.58
CA PHE A 50 2.85 -12.96 0.47
C PHE A 50 3.50 -13.45 1.75
N GLU A 51 3.01 -12.96 2.89
CA GLU A 51 3.46 -13.42 4.21
C GLU A 51 3.27 -14.94 4.38
N ASN A 52 2.17 -15.48 3.84
CA ASN A 52 1.93 -16.90 3.75
C ASN A 52 2.22 -17.42 2.32
N PRO A 53 3.22 -18.29 2.12
CA PRO A 53 3.56 -18.86 0.81
C PRO A 53 2.40 -19.57 0.10
N ALA A 54 1.45 -20.14 0.86
CA ALA A 54 0.27 -20.77 0.28
C ALA A 54 -0.61 -19.79 -0.53
N ASN A 55 -0.61 -18.51 -0.14
CA ASN A 55 -1.34 -17.47 -0.87
C ASN A 55 -0.68 -17.14 -2.22
N LEU A 56 0.65 -17.17 -2.28
CA LEU A 56 1.37 -17.00 -3.54
C LEU A 56 1.07 -18.17 -4.48
N GLN A 57 1.11 -19.40 -3.99
CA GLN A 57 0.75 -20.59 -4.77
C GLN A 57 -0.70 -20.55 -5.25
N GLN A 58 -1.63 -20.02 -4.45
CA GLN A 58 -3.01 -19.81 -4.87
C GLN A 58 -3.10 -18.79 -6.01
N LEU A 59 -2.40 -17.65 -5.91
CA LEU A 59 -2.37 -16.63 -6.96
C LEU A 59 -1.82 -17.20 -8.28
N VAL A 60 -0.69 -17.90 -8.22
CA VAL A 60 -0.06 -18.52 -9.39
C VAL A 60 -1.01 -19.52 -10.06
N ARG A 61 -1.60 -20.43 -9.27
CA ARG A 61 -2.60 -21.38 -9.79
C ARG A 61 -3.79 -20.67 -10.43
N HIS A 62 -4.30 -19.59 -9.82
CA HIS A 62 -5.40 -18.81 -10.36
C HIS A 62 -5.05 -18.19 -11.72
N CYS A 63 -3.86 -17.63 -11.87
CA CYS A 63 -3.44 -17.04 -13.14
C CYS A 63 -3.23 -18.10 -14.23
N HIS A 64 -2.76 -19.31 -13.88
CA HIS A 64 -2.62 -20.40 -14.84
C HIS A 64 -3.95 -20.95 -15.36
N THR A 65 -5.06 -20.78 -14.64
CA THR A 65 -6.40 -21.16 -15.16
C THR A 65 -6.99 -20.14 -16.11
N SER A 66 -6.28 -19.03 -16.39
CA SER A 66 -6.80 -17.88 -17.15
C SER A 66 -8.07 -17.27 -16.54
N ALA A 67 -8.30 -17.51 -15.25
CA ALA A 67 -9.40 -16.89 -14.52
C ALA A 67 -9.17 -15.38 -14.39
N PRO A 68 -10.23 -14.56 -14.43
CA PRO A 68 -10.08 -13.12 -14.33
C PRO A 68 -9.60 -12.70 -12.94
N VAL A 69 -8.85 -11.61 -12.90
CA VAL A 69 -8.61 -10.81 -11.70
C VAL A 69 -9.31 -9.45 -11.86
N PHE A 70 -9.58 -8.79 -10.75
CA PHE A 70 -10.45 -7.63 -10.73
C PHE A 70 -9.72 -6.45 -10.09
N ALA A 71 -9.68 -5.31 -10.78
CA ALA A 71 -9.15 -4.08 -10.20
C ALA A 71 -10.04 -3.66 -9.02
N LEU A 72 -9.49 -3.65 -7.80
CA LEU A 72 -10.26 -3.53 -6.56
C LEU A 72 -11.02 -2.21 -6.46
N GLN A 73 -10.48 -1.14 -7.05
CA GLN A 73 -11.10 0.19 -7.06
C GLN A 73 -12.35 0.28 -7.94
N ALA A 74 -12.46 -0.53 -9.00
CA ALA A 74 -13.45 -0.34 -10.06
C ALA A 74 -14.20 -1.61 -10.47
N GLY A 75 -13.75 -2.79 -10.04
CA GLY A 75 -14.32 -4.09 -10.43
C GLY A 75 -14.05 -4.48 -11.88
N THR A 76 -13.26 -3.67 -12.61
CA THR A 76 -12.86 -3.95 -13.99
C THR A 76 -12.08 -5.26 -14.06
N ARG A 77 -12.43 -6.10 -15.04
CA ARG A 77 -11.83 -7.42 -15.27
C ARG A 77 -10.54 -7.33 -16.06
N TYR A 78 -9.54 -8.10 -15.64
CA TYR A 78 -8.25 -8.29 -16.28
C TYR A 78 -7.92 -9.79 -16.29
N GLN A 79 -7.01 -10.20 -17.16
CA GLN A 79 -6.33 -11.47 -17.10
C GLN A 79 -5.00 -11.28 -16.39
N CYS A 80 -4.54 -12.29 -15.64
CA CYS A 80 -3.21 -12.28 -15.04
C CYS A 80 -2.35 -13.41 -15.59
N LYS A 81 -1.05 -13.15 -15.66
CA LYS A 81 -0.02 -14.15 -15.93
C LYS A 81 0.96 -14.12 -14.77
N ALA A 82 1.39 -15.31 -14.34
CA ALA A 82 2.39 -15.48 -13.31
C ALA A 82 3.64 -16.10 -13.93
N GLU A 83 4.79 -15.56 -13.58
CA GLU A 83 6.11 -16.05 -13.98
C GLU A 83 6.88 -16.44 -12.72
N LEU A 84 7.25 -17.71 -12.62
CA LEU A 84 8.03 -18.20 -11.49
C LEU A 84 9.53 -18.06 -11.80
N PRO A 85 10.35 -17.69 -10.81
CA PRO A 85 11.79 -17.68 -10.99
C PRO A 85 12.28 -19.09 -11.33
N GLN A 86 13.33 -19.20 -12.17
CA GLN A 86 13.87 -20.50 -12.55
C GLN A 86 14.33 -21.25 -11.30
N LYS A 87 13.73 -22.42 -11.06
CA LYS A 87 14.05 -23.25 -9.90
C LYS A 87 15.46 -23.82 -10.03
N SER A 88 16.38 -23.40 -9.18
CA SER A 88 17.70 -24.03 -9.06
C SER A 88 17.59 -25.34 -8.28
N ALA A 89 18.44 -26.33 -8.59
CA ALA A 89 18.43 -27.62 -7.89
C ALA A 89 18.67 -27.41 -6.38
N GLY A 90 17.72 -27.85 -5.55
CA GLY A 90 17.77 -27.73 -4.09
C GLY A 90 17.08 -26.51 -3.49
N GLN A 91 16.49 -25.61 -4.29
CA GLN A 91 15.70 -24.49 -3.76
C GLN A 91 14.30 -24.93 -3.29
N GLU A 92 13.88 -24.36 -2.16
CA GLU A 92 12.51 -24.38 -1.65
C GLU A 92 11.52 -23.73 -2.64
N GLU A 93 10.22 -23.81 -2.36
CA GLU A 93 9.21 -23.17 -3.20
C GLU A 93 9.50 -21.68 -3.42
N PRO A 94 9.16 -21.13 -4.61
CA PRO A 94 9.45 -19.74 -4.92
C PRO A 94 8.79 -18.80 -3.91
N TYR A 95 9.59 -17.88 -3.36
CA TYR A 95 9.14 -16.87 -2.38
C TYR A 95 8.39 -15.70 -3.03
N ALA A 96 8.49 -15.58 -4.36
CA ALA A 96 7.86 -14.54 -5.17
C ALA A 96 7.47 -15.08 -6.55
N ALA A 97 6.54 -14.42 -7.21
CA ALA A 97 6.19 -14.65 -8.62
C ALA A 97 6.06 -13.31 -9.35
N GLY A 98 6.63 -13.21 -10.55
CA GLY A 98 6.45 -12.06 -11.42
C GLY A 98 5.02 -12.03 -11.96
N MET A 99 4.28 -10.98 -11.63
CA MET A 99 2.87 -10.81 -12.02
C MET A 99 2.75 -9.78 -13.12
N THR A 100 2.08 -10.14 -14.21
CA THR A 100 1.61 -9.19 -15.22
C THR A 100 0.09 -9.31 -15.34
N VAL A 101 -0.55 -8.20 -15.68
CA VAL A 101 -1.99 -8.20 -15.97
C VAL A 101 -2.24 -7.57 -17.32
N GLN A 102 -3.28 -8.07 -18.00
CA GLN A 102 -3.70 -7.61 -19.31
C GLN A 102 -5.20 -7.36 -19.29
N GLY A 103 -5.64 -6.22 -19.82
CA GLY A 103 -7.05 -5.88 -19.85
C GLY A 103 -7.31 -4.58 -20.60
N PRO A 104 -8.43 -3.90 -20.31
CA PRO A 104 -8.79 -2.66 -20.98
C PRO A 104 -7.69 -1.61 -20.87
N VAL A 105 -7.43 -0.90 -21.96
CA VAL A 105 -6.48 0.21 -21.98
C VAL A 105 -6.96 1.28 -20.99
N PRO A 106 -6.10 1.75 -20.08
CA PRO A 106 -6.47 2.82 -19.15
C PRO A 106 -6.90 4.07 -19.92
N GLN A 107 -8.10 4.60 -19.63
CA GLN A 107 -8.63 5.80 -20.29
C GLN A 107 -7.92 7.10 -19.85
N SER A 108 -7.07 7.05 -18.82
CA SER A 108 -6.30 8.21 -18.35
C SER A 108 -4.91 7.78 -17.86
N ASP A 109 -3.87 8.49 -18.29
CA ASP A 109 -2.44 8.25 -18.00
C ASP A 109 -2.00 8.42 -16.54
N THR A 110 -2.89 8.70 -15.59
CA THR A 110 -2.44 9.13 -14.25
C THR A 110 -2.07 8.00 -13.29
N ARG A 111 -2.46 6.74 -13.57
CA ARG A 111 -2.09 5.61 -12.71
C ARG A 111 -1.66 4.44 -13.57
N GLN A 112 -0.37 4.12 -13.49
CA GLN A 112 0.23 2.99 -14.18
C GLN A 112 -0.06 1.66 -13.46
N TYR A 113 -0.38 1.66 -12.16
CA TYR A 113 -0.63 0.45 -11.37
C TYR A 113 -2.07 0.38 -10.81
N ARG A 114 -2.50 -0.83 -10.41
CA ARG A 114 -3.71 -1.06 -9.59
C ARG A 114 -3.49 -2.14 -8.55
N LEU A 115 -4.41 -2.18 -7.59
CA LEU A 115 -4.59 -3.28 -6.66
C LEU A 115 -5.62 -4.24 -7.24
N PHE A 116 -5.29 -5.52 -7.32
CA PHE A 116 -6.12 -6.57 -7.88
C PHE A 116 -6.62 -7.53 -6.82
N ALA A 117 -7.79 -8.13 -7.08
CA ALA A 117 -8.38 -9.21 -6.32
C ALA A 117 -8.68 -10.41 -7.21
N LEU A 118 -8.60 -11.62 -6.65
CA LEU A 118 -8.97 -12.85 -7.34
C LEU A 118 -10.48 -13.02 -7.53
N THR A 119 -11.28 -12.37 -6.69
CA THR A 119 -12.74 -12.43 -6.72
C THR A 119 -13.33 -11.06 -7.06
N PRO A 120 -14.54 -11.02 -7.66
CA PRO A 120 -15.22 -9.76 -7.93
C PRO A 120 -15.41 -8.93 -6.65
N PRO A 121 -14.90 -7.68 -6.59
CA PRO A 121 -15.11 -6.79 -5.45
C PRO A 121 -16.52 -6.21 -5.45
N ARG A 122 -17.00 -5.76 -4.27
CA ARG A 122 -18.31 -5.10 -4.14
C ARG A 122 -18.34 -3.66 -4.68
N THR A 123 -17.18 -2.99 -4.74
CA THR A 123 -17.00 -1.62 -5.24
C THR A 123 -18.09 -0.64 -4.79
N PRO A 124 -18.27 -0.43 -3.47
CA PRO A 124 -19.24 0.54 -2.98
C PRO A 124 -18.87 1.95 -3.41
N GLN A 125 -19.87 2.80 -3.57
CA GLN A 125 -19.63 4.23 -3.77
C GLN A 125 -19.19 4.86 -2.46
N TRP A 126 -17.95 5.35 -2.42
CA TRP A 126 -17.41 6.11 -1.31
C TRP A 126 -17.74 7.59 -1.48
N LEU A 127 -18.50 8.14 -0.54
CA LEU A 127 -18.76 9.58 -0.44
C LEU A 127 -17.60 10.23 0.31
N VAL A 128 -16.88 11.11 -0.38
CA VAL A 128 -15.72 11.84 0.18
C VAL A 128 -16.09 13.32 0.27
N ALA A 129 -16.10 13.86 1.47
CA ALA A 129 -16.51 15.24 1.72
C ALA A 129 -15.64 15.93 2.78
N LYS A 130 -15.88 17.23 3.00
CA LYS A 130 -15.41 17.88 4.23
C LYS A 130 -16.37 17.50 5.36
N PRO A 131 -15.88 17.29 6.60
CA PRO A 131 -16.77 17.17 7.73
C PRO A 131 -17.59 18.44 7.89
N ASP A 132 -18.87 18.28 8.23
CA ASP A 132 -19.70 19.42 8.65
C ASP A 132 -19.26 19.96 10.03
N ALA A 133 -19.86 21.06 10.46
CA ALA A 133 -19.49 21.73 11.71
C ALA A 133 -19.77 20.86 12.96
N GLU A 134 -20.84 20.07 12.95
CA GLU A 134 -21.18 19.17 14.06
C GLU A 134 -20.16 18.03 14.14
N GLN A 135 -19.88 17.38 13.01
CA GLN A 135 -18.89 16.32 12.87
C GLN A 135 -17.51 16.78 13.34
N LEU A 136 -17.07 17.94 12.85
CA LEU A 136 -15.76 18.49 13.20
C LEU A 136 -15.69 18.89 14.69
N GLY A 137 -16.73 19.55 15.22
CA GLY A 137 -16.80 19.93 16.63
C GLY A 137 -16.82 18.73 17.59
N ALA A 138 -17.54 17.66 17.22
CA ALA A 138 -17.58 16.41 17.98
C ALA A 138 -16.23 15.69 17.95
N LEU A 139 -15.54 15.66 16.80
CA LEU A 139 -14.19 15.10 16.70
C LEU A 139 -13.16 15.90 17.50
N GLN A 140 -13.23 17.23 17.43
CA GLN A 140 -12.36 18.10 18.23
C GLN A 140 -12.59 17.89 19.72
N SER A 141 -13.84 17.80 20.16
CA SER A 141 -14.19 17.47 21.56
C SER A 141 -13.64 16.11 21.98
N PHE A 142 -13.74 15.08 21.13
CA PHE A 142 -13.16 13.77 21.37
C PHE A 142 -11.63 13.83 21.55
N VAL A 143 -10.93 14.57 20.69
CA VAL A 143 -9.47 14.73 20.78
C VAL A 143 -9.08 15.57 22.01
N GLN A 144 -9.95 16.47 22.48
CA GLN A 144 -9.72 17.29 23.67
C GLN A 144 -10.05 16.58 24.99
N SER A 145 -10.83 15.50 24.96
CA SER A 145 -11.30 14.82 26.18
C SER A 145 -10.18 14.10 26.95
N ASP A 146 -9.08 13.76 26.27
CA ASP A 146 -7.93 13.08 26.84
C ASP A 146 -6.61 13.72 26.34
N ASP A 147 -6.18 14.78 27.02
CA ASP A 147 -4.94 15.49 26.67
C ASP A 147 -3.69 14.63 26.90
N ARG A 148 -3.73 13.63 27.80
CA ARG A 148 -2.61 12.69 27.98
C ARG A 148 -2.40 11.84 26.73
N ARG A 149 -3.49 11.35 26.14
CA ARG A 149 -3.44 10.54 24.93
C ARG A 149 -3.24 11.39 23.67
N PHE A 150 -3.88 12.55 23.60
CA PHE A 150 -4.02 13.29 22.35
C PHE A 150 -3.37 14.68 22.34
N GLY A 151 -2.76 15.16 23.43
CA GLY A 151 -2.21 16.52 23.50
C GLY A 151 -1.11 16.81 22.46
N ALA A 152 -0.25 15.83 22.17
CA ALA A 152 0.74 15.94 21.09
C ALA A 152 0.08 15.88 19.70
N LEU A 153 -0.85 14.93 19.52
CA LEU A 153 -1.62 14.76 18.30
C LEU A 153 -2.39 16.04 17.92
N ARG A 154 -3.14 16.60 18.87
CA ARG A 154 -4.00 17.77 18.69
C ARG A 154 -3.25 18.96 18.08
N ARG A 155 -1.99 19.16 18.46
CA ARG A 155 -1.16 20.28 17.99
C ARG A 155 -0.71 20.16 16.53
N GLN A 156 -0.69 18.95 15.97
CA GLN A 156 -0.31 18.72 14.57
C GLN A 156 -1.50 18.59 13.62
N LEU A 157 -2.74 18.44 14.13
CA LEU A 157 -3.93 18.23 13.31
C LEU A 157 -4.36 19.49 12.55
N GLN A 158 -4.43 19.37 11.23
CA GLN A 158 -4.91 20.40 10.32
C GLN A 158 -6.42 20.25 10.07
N TRP A 159 -7.20 20.69 11.05
CA TRP A 159 -8.67 20.54 11.06
C TRP A 159 -9.37 21.02 9.79
N GLY A 160 -8.96 22.15 9.22
CA GLY A 160 -9.57 22.72 8.00
C GLY A 160 -9.37 21.87 6.73
N ALA A 161 -8.42 20.93 6.77
CA ALA A 161 -8.12 20.02 5.69
C ALA A 161 -8.67 18.60 5.93
N ALA A 162 -9.40 18.37 7.03
CA ALA A 162 -10.03 17.09 7.31
C ALA A 162 -11.00 16.66 6.19
N ARG A 163 -11.13 15.34 6.01
CA ARG A 163 -12.04 14.72 5.06
C ARG A 163 -12.81 13.59 5.71
N THR A 164 -14.07 13.46 5.39
CA THR A 164 -14.91 12.31 5.73
C THR A 164 -14.98 11.36 4.55
N VAL A 165 -15.07 10.07 4.85
CA VAL A 165 -15.21 8.98 3.89
C VAL A 165 -16.25 8.03 4.46
N GLN A 166 -17.34 7.83 3.73
CA GLN A 166 -18.40 6.92 4.15
C GLN A 166 -19.05 6.27 2.94
N GLN A 167 -19.57 5.06 3.13
CA GLN A 167 -20.49 4.45 2.18
C GLN A 167 -21.87 5.11 2.33
N THR A 168 -22.62 5.27 1.23
CA THR A 168 -23.96 5.91 1.24
C THR A 168 -24.92 5.32 2.28
N GLU A 169 -24.88 4.01 2.47
CA GLU A 169 -25.71 3.27 3.44
C GLU A 169 -24.89 2.76 4.64
N GLY A 170 -23.67 3.28 4.81
CA GLY A 170 -22.77 2.87 5.89
C GLY A 170 -23.19 3.48 7.23
N ALA A 171 -23.04 2.71 8.31
CA ALA A 171 -23.28 3.17 9.67
C ALA A 171 -22.06 3.92 10.26
N ARG A 172 -20.90 3.79 9.62
CA ARG A 172 -19.62 4.35 10.09
C ARG A 172 -19.07 5.38 9.11
N THR A 173 -18.51 6.44 9.68
CA THR A 173 -17.81 7.50 8.93
C THR A 173 -16.34 7.47 9.30
N THR A 174 -15.46 7.30 8.32
CA THR A 174 -14.02 7.47 8.52
C THR A 174 -13.67 8.94 8.37
N VAL A 175 -12.89 9.51 9.28
CA VAL A 175 -12.39 10.88 9.20
C VAL A 175 -10.87 10.84 9.11
N VAL A 176 -10.34 11.42 8.04
CA VAL A 176 -8.90 11.54 7.79
C VAL A 176 -8.51 13.00 8.00
N VAL A 177 -7.64 13.25 8.96
CA VAL A 177 -7.18 14.60 9.32
C VAL A 177 -5.69 14.71 9.01
N PRO A 178 -5.26 15.61 8.11
CA PRO A 178 -3.84 15.80 7.85
C PRO A 178 -3.11 16.27 9.11
N GLY A 179 -1.91 15.75 9.30
CA GLY A 179 -1.04 15.99 10.44
C GLY A 179 0.22 16.74 10.02
N ARG A 180 1.31 16.42 10.74
CA ARG A 180 2.65 16.97 10.45
C ARG A 180 3.20 16.46 9.12
N VAL A 181 4.09 17.26 8.55
CA VAL A 181 4.95 16.82 7.44
C VAL A 181 6.21 16.22 8.04
N VAL A 182 6.56 15.02 7.60
CA VAL A 182 7.82 14.34 7.92
C VAL A 182 8.71 14.41 6.68
N ARG A 183 9.96 14.82 6.88
CA ARG A 183 10.96 14.91 5.82
C ARG A 183 12.24 14.27 6.30
N ASP A 184 12.84 13.48 5.43
CA ASP A 184 14.19 12.95 5.59
C ASP A 184 14.95 13.26 4.30
N PRO A 185 15.79 14.31 4.29
CA PRO A 185 16.55 14.71 3.12
C PRO A 185 17.54 13.64 2.66
N ASP A 186 18.11 12.87 3.59
CA ASP A 186 19.12 11.86 3.29
C ASP A 186 18.50 10.63 2.63
N ALA A 187 17.23 10.36 2.94
CA ALA A 187 16.43 9.31 2.31
C ALA A 187 15.55 9.80 1.14
N PHE A 188 15.71 11.04 0.68
CA PHE A 188 14.85 11.68 -0.34
C PHE A 188 13.35 11.54 -0.06
N TYR A 189 12.97 11.56 1.23
CA TYR A 189 11.63 11.24 1.69
C TYR A 189 10.89 12.48 2.16
N GLY A 190 9.62 12.61 1.74
CA GLY A 190 8.75 13.70 2.16
C GLY A 190 7.28 13.32 2.10
N ALA A 191 6.64 13.16 3.26
CA ALA A 191 5.23 12.81 3.32
C ALA A 191 4.50 13.57 4.44
N GLN A 192 3.26 13.96 4.15
CA GLN A 192 2.35 14.46 5.18
C GLN A 192 1.63 13.29 5.83
N ARG A 193 1.80 13.14 7.15
CA ARG A 193 1.09 12.14 7.94
C ARG A 193 -0.39 12.46 7.97
N HIS A 194 -1.24 11.44 7.96
CA HIS A 194 -2.68 11.61 8.07
C HIS A 194 -3.21 10.75 9.21
N HIS A 195 -4.00 11.36 10.09
CA HIS A 195 -4.57 10.69 11.25
C HIS A 195 -5.98 10.21 10.94
N VAL A 196 -6.23 8.94 11.24
CA VAL A 196 -7.48 8.27 10.89
C VAL A 196 -8.31 8.08 12.15
N PHE A 197 -9.56 8.53 12.07
CA PHE A 197 -10.59 8.34 13.07
C PHE A 197 -11.77 7.62 12.44
N VAL A 198 -12.55 6.91 13.25
CA VAL A 198 -13.82 6.31 12.84
C VAL A 198 -14.91 6.78 13.79
N ARG A 199 -15.98 7.36 13.26
CA ARG A 199 -17.23 7.65 13.96
C ARG A 199 -18.16 6.45 13.77
N GLY A 200 -18.62 5.87 14.88
CA GLY A 200 -19.71 4.90 14.91
C GLY A 200 -20.79 5.31 15.92
N SER A 201 -21.67 4.39 16.27
CA SER A 201 -22.75 4.62 17.25
C SER A 201 -22.23 4.94 18.66
N SER A 202 -21.05 4.44 19.03
CA SER A 202 -20.40 4.68 20.33
C SER A 202 -19.56 5.97 20.36
N GLY A 203 -19.54 6.75 19.28
CA GLY A 203 -18.72 7.94 19.14
C GLY A 203 -17.47 7.72 18.28
N TYR A 204 -16.41 8.48 18.56
CA TYR A 204 -15.17 8.43 17.80
C TYR A 204 -14.16 7.45 18.38
N ALA A 205 -13.42 6.78 17.50
CA ALA A 205 -12.23 6.02 17.82
C ALA A 205 -11.05 6.54 16.99
N TYR A 206 -9.89 6.74 17.63
CA TYR A 206 -8.64 6.99 16.92
C TYR A 206 -8.03 5.66 16.45
N MET A 207 -7.84 5.52 15.15
CA MET A 207 -7.36 4.28 14.52
C MET A 207 -5.84 4.27 14.38
N GLY A 208 -5.23 5.42 14.14
CA GLY A 208 -3.78 5.55 13.97
C GLY A 208 -3.38 6.60 12.94
N GLU A 209 -2.13 6.51 12.50
CA GLU A 209 -1.52 7.39 11.50
C GLU A 209 -1.20 6.58 10.24
N VAL A 210 -1.57 7.09 9.08
CA VAL A 210 -1.10 6.60 7.78
C VAL A 210 -0.04 7.54 7.21
N PRO A 211 0.90 7.01 6.42
CA PRO A 211 2.13 7.72 6.17
C PRO A 211 2.01 8.83 5.11
N GLY A 212 0.99 8.79 4.27
CA GLY A 212 0.68 9.76 3.22
C GLY A 212 -0.82 10.04 3.11
N LYS A 213 -1.20 10.76 2.06
CA LYS A 213 -2.61 11.04 1.79
C LYS A 213 -3.28 9.82 1.17
N PRO A 214 -4.49 9.42 1.62
CA PRO A 214 -5.28 8.45 0.89
C PRO A 214 -5.73 9.00 -0.48
N ASP A 215 -5.33 8.33 -1.55
CA ASP A 215 -5.63 8.71 -2.93
C ASP A 215 -6.80 7.93 -3.53
N SER A 216 -7.18 6.81 -2.90
CA SER A 216 -8.40 6.08 -3.21
C SER A 216 -8.87 5.22 -2.05
N TYR A 217 -10.13 4.82 -2.11
CA TYR A 217 -10.81 4.02 -1.10
C TYR A 217 -11.33 2.75 -1.74
N VAL A 218 -11.13 1.62 -1.07
CA VAL A 218 -11.51 0.29 -1.57
C VAL A 218 -12.24 -0.48 -0.50
N ASP A 219 -13.13 -1.37 -0.91
CA ASP A 219 -13.67 -2.35 0.02
C ASP A 219 -12.77 -3.58 0.04
N ILE A 220 -12.15 -3.85 1.18
CA ILE A 220 -11.32 -5.03 1.37
C ILE A 220 -11.98 -6.06 2.28
N ASP A 221 -12.83 -5.62 3.22
CA ASP A 221 -13.32 -6.45 4.34
C ASP A 221 -14.79 -6.84 4.22
N GLY A 222 -15.50 -6.35 3.22
CA GLY A 222 -16.92 -6.64 3.11
C GLY A 222 -17.75 -5.86 4.14
N ASN A 223 -17.23 -4.76 4.68
CA ASN A 223 -17.95 -3.91 5.63
C ASN A 223 -17.99 -2.44 5.17
N ASP A 224 -18.60 -1.56 5.97
CA ASP A 224 -18.76 -0.13 5.69
C ASP A 224 -17.53 0.73 6.09
N LEU A 225 -16.38 0.12 6.38
CA LEU A 225 -15.11 0.84 6.54
C LEU A 225 -14.26 0.72 5.27
N PRO A 226 -13.69 1.84 4.78
CA PRO A 226 -12.81 1.81 3.63
C PRO A 226 -11.44 1.25 3.99
N GLY A 227 -10.87 0.48 3.07
CA GLY A 227 -9.44 0.36 2.92
C GLY A 227 -8.87 1.63 2.29
N LEU A 228 -7.76 2.13 2.82
CA LEU A 228 -7.11 3.37 2.40
C LEU A 228 -5.92 3.03 1.50
N VAL A 229 -5.98 3.39 0.22
CA VAL A 229 -4.82 3.32 -0.68
C VAL A 229 -4.06 4.63 -0.56
N VAL A 230 -2.85 4.56 -0.04
CA VAL A 230 -2.01 5.70 0.33
C VAL A 230 -0.78 5.72 -0.56
N SER A 231 -0.49 6.88 -1.16
CA SER A 231 0.81 7.13 -1.80
C SER A 231 1.65 8.03 -0.92
N GLU A 232 2.94 7.73 -0.85
CA GLU A 232 3.94 8.53 -0.16
C GLU A 232 4.87 9.21 -1.18
N GLY A 233 5.42 10.36 -0.81
CA GLY A 233 6.51 10.98 -1.55
C GLY A 233 7.83 10.32 -1.15
N CYS A 234 8.32 9.43 -1.99
CA CYS A 234 9.63 8.81 -1.90
C CYS A 234 10.31 8.86 -3.27
N ASP A 235 11.59 8.52 -3.34
CA ASP A 235 12.21 8.18 -4.61
C ASP A 235 11.61 6.84 -5.09
N GLY A 236 11.18 6.77 -6.36
CA GLY A 236 10.43 5.63 -6.91
C GLY A 236 8.94 5.60 -6.55
N TRP A 237 8.41 4.39 -6.32
CA TRP A 237 7.01 4.15 -5.94
C TRP A 237 6.91 3.72 -4.48
N CYS A 238 6.05 4.38 -3.71
CA CYS A 238 5.73 3.99 -2.33
C CYS A 238 4.22 4.06 -2.12
N VAL A 239 3.57 2.93 -2.31
CA VAL A 239 2.12 2.79 -2.21
C VAL A 239 1.80 1.74 -1.17
N SER A 240 0.82 2.02 -0.32
CA SER A 240 0.38 1.08 0.70
C SER A 240 -1.15 1.03 0.79
N LEU A 241 -1.68 -0.15 1.03
CA LEU A 241 -3.08 -0.37 1.38
C LEU A 241 -3.19 -0.54 2.89
N TRP A 242 -4.07 0.22 3.52
CA TRP A 242 -4.34 0.13 4.96
C TRP A 242 -5.78 -0.29 5.21
N GLY A 243 -5.99 -1.24 6.12
CA GLY A 243 -7.30 -1.67 6.60
C GLY A 243 -7.65 -1.04 7.94
N LEU A 244 -8.95 -0.88 8.22
CA LEU A 244 -9.47 -0.29 9.47
C LEU A 244 -10.19 -1.30 10.36
N THR A 245 -10.54 -2.47 9.84
CA THR A 245 -11.32 -3.48 10.57
C THR A 245 -10.49 -4.10 11.70
N GLY A 246 -10.86 -3.86 12.95
CA GLY A 246 -10.10 -4.34 14.11
C GLY A 246 -8.87 -3.49 14.44
N GLY A 247 -8.72 -2.31 13.84
CA GLY A 247 -7.58 -1.41 14.01
C GLY A 247 -6.95 -1.01 12.68
N LEU A 248 -6.14 0.04 12.70
CA LEU A 248 -5.37 0.45 11.54
C LEU A 248 -4.21 -0.54 11.32
N ARG A 249 -4.18 -1.20 10.16
CA ARG A 249 -3.09 -2.12 9.78
C ARG A 249 -2.71 -1.94 8.31
N GLN A 250 -1.42 -2.06 8.01
CA GLN A 250 -0.97 -2.17 6.63
C GLN A 250 -1.32 -3.57 6.11
N VAL A 251 -1.91 -3.64 4.93
CA VAL A 251 -2.44 -4.87 4.32
C VAL A 251 -1.60 -5.30 3.12
N ALA A 252 -1.18 -4.33 2.30
CA ALA A 252 -0.34 -4.58 1.15
C ALA A 252 0.51 -3.35 0.83
N THR A 253 1.62 -3.56 0.13
CA THR A 253 2.51 -2.50 -0.36
C THR A 253 2.87 -2.73 -1.81
N PHE A 254 3.24 -1.65 -2.47
CA PHE A 254 3.81 -1.65 -3.81
C PHE A 254 4.93 -0.62 -3.87
N GLY A 255 6.11 -1.03 -4.33
CA GLY A 255 7.23 -0.11 -4.47
C GLY A 255 8.38 -0.59 -5.35
N GLY A 256 9.44 0.23 -5.39
CA GLY A 256 10.66 0.04 -6.20
C GLY A 256 11.01 1.27 -7.06
N HIS A 257 12.24 1.34 -7.57
CA HIS A 257 12.82 2.49 -8.31
C HIS A 257 12.93 2.30 -9.82
#